data_AF-V4B263-F1
#
_entry.id   AF-V4B263-F1
#
_cell.length_a   1.000
_cell.length_b   1.000
_cell.length_c   1.000
_cell.angle_alpha   90.00
_cell.angle_beta   90.00
_cell.angle_gamma   90.00
#
_symmetry.space_group_name_H-M   'P 1'
#
loop_
_entity.id
_entity.type
_entity.pdbx_description
1 polymer ?
#
loop_
_entity_poly.entity_id
_entity_poly.type
_entity_poly.pdbx_seq_one_letter_code
_entity_poly.pdbx_strand_id
1 'polypeptide(L)'
;VRELREKLEVSRSSMQADMNKGKVIKALMKQKRQGEIPGIYGRLGDLGGIDKQYDVAISTACGALDNIVVDTINTAQKCVNYLKQADVGVATFIALDKMARFKEQAARKIQTPENVARLFDLVNVNDEAVLPAFYYALRDTLVAKDLDQATKISYGKTRYRVVTLQGQVIDIAGTLSGGGNQVCKGRMGSAAVADIDPRQLVEIEKSLEKTLQIKQYTLVFLTLIQKLQATVQTEEFRENRDRLEEMIRPVTEEVVR
;
A
#
# COMPACT_ATOMS: atom_id res chain seq x y z
N VAL A 1 17.91 19.33 -20.84
CA VAL A 1 17.84 18.09 -21.66
C VAL A 1 18.48 16.88 -20.98
N ARG A 2 19.71 16.99 -20.44
CA ARG A 2 20.38 15.88 -19.73
C ARG A 2 19.60 15.35 -18.52
N GLU A 3 19.20 16.21 -17.60
CA GLU A 3 18.39 15.82 -16.42
C GLU A 3 17.07 15.16 -16.78
N LEU A 4 16.41 15.62 -17.85
CA LEU A 4 15.16 15.02 -18.34
C LEU A 4 15.39 13.61 -18.90
N ARG A 5 16.53 13.37 -19.56
CA ARG A 5 16.91 12.03 -20.04
C ARG A 5 17.25 11.09 -18.89
N GLU A 6 18.03 11.57 -17.91
CA GLU A 6 18.36 10.80 -16.71
C GLU A 6 17.09 10.43 -15.92
N LYS A 7 16.17 11.39 -15.73
CA LYS A 7 14.88 11.14 -15.08
C LYS A 7 13.99 10.15 -15.86
N LEU A 8 14.00 10.23 -17.19
CA LEU A 8 13.26 9.30 -18.05
C LEU A 8 13.83 7.88 -17.93
N GLU A 9 15.15 7.73 -17.95
CA GLU A 9 15.84 6.44 -17.86
C GLU A 9 15.64 5.77 -16.50
N VAL A 10 15.74 6.53 -15.41
CA VAL A 10 15.45 6.04 -14.04
C VAL A 10 13.99 5.60 -13.92
N SER A 11 13.05 6.39 -14.43
CA SER A 11 11.62 6.08 -14.38
C SER A 11 11.29 4.85 -15.21
N ARG A 12 11.88 4.73 -16.41
CA ARG A 12 11.69 3.58 -17.31
C ARG A 12 12.24 2.30 -16.69
N SER A 13 13.46 2.35 -16.14
CA SER A 13 14.09 1.20 -15.49
C SER A 13 13.28 0.72 -14.28
N SER A 14 12.75 1.66 -13.48
CA SER A 14 11.90 1.35 -12.32
C SER A 14 10.59 0.69 -12.75
N MET A 15 9.90 1.25 -13.76
CA MET A 15 8.68 0.66 -14.31
C MET A 15 8.92 -0.75 -14.87
N GLN A 16 10.01 -0.95 -15.61
CA GLN A 16 10.33 -2.26 -16.17
C GLN A 16 10.59 -3.30 -15.06
N ALA A 17 11.27 -2.90 -13.98
CA ALA A 17 11.53 -3.76 -12.84
C ALA A 17 10.22 -4.18 -12.15
N ASP A 18 9.30 -3.24 -11.93
CA ASP A 18 8.01 -3.52 -11.30
C ASP A 18 7.11 -4.40 -12.17
N MET A 19 7.10 -4.17 -13.50
CA MET A 19 6.39 -5.05 -14.44
C MET A 19 6.95 -6.47 -14.43
N ASN A 20 8.28 -6.63 -14.41
CA ASN A 20 8.93 -7.93 -14.35
C ASN A 20 8.59 -8.67 -13.06
N LYS A 21 8.64 -7.99 -11.90
CA LYS A 21 8.21 -8.56 -10.61
C LYS A 21 6.76 -9.05 -10.65
N GLY A 22 5.85 -8.22 -11.16
CA GLY A 22 4.44 -8.56 -11.30
C GLY A 22 4.21 -9.78 -12.20
N LYS A 23 4.96 -9.90 -13.31
CA LYS A 23 4.89 -11.06 -14.21
C LYS A 23 5.32 -12.35 -13.51
N VAL A 24 6.43 -12.30 -12.77
CA VAL A 24 6.97 -13.46 -12.03
C VAL A 24 6.01 -13.94 -10.95
N ILE A 25 5.46 -13.03 -10.14
CA ILE A 25 4.48 -13.36 -9.10
C ILE A 25 3.23 -13.99 -9.72
N LYS A 26 2.69 -13.40 -10.80
CA LYS A 26 1.51 -13.93 -11.51
C LYS A 26 1.73 -15.35 -12.03
N ALA A 27 2.91 -15.63 -12.59
CA ALA A 27 3.24 -16.96 -13.11
C ALA A 27 3.33 -18.02 -12.00
N LEU A 28 3.98 -17.68 -10.88
CA LEU A 28 4.11 -18.59 -9.75
C LEU A 28 2.77 -18.84 -9.03
N MET A 29 1.96 -17.80 -8.86
CA MET A 29 0.61 -17.95 -8.30
C MET A 29 -0.30 -18.77 -9.23
N LYS A 30 -0.07 -18.74 -10.55
CA LYS A 30 -0.76 -19.65 -11.48
C LYS A 30 -0.35 -21.11 -11.23
N GLN A 31 0.94 -21.41 -11.05
CA GLN A 31 1.40 -22.77 -10.73
C GLN A 31 0.83 -23.27 -9.38
N LYS A 32 0.77 -22.39 -8.37
CA LYS A 32 0.12 -22.67 -7.07
C LYS A 32 -1.34 -23.09 -7.27
N ARG A 33 -2.13 -22.30 -8.01
CA ARG A 33 -3.56 -22.55 -8.25
C ARG A 33 -3.82 -23.81 -9.09
N GLN A 34 -2.92 -24.14 -10.01
CA GLN A 34 -3.00 -25.35 -10.82
C GLN A 34 -2.61 -26.61 -10.04
N GLY A 35 -1.98 -26.46 -8.86
CA GLY A 35 -1.53 -27.59 -8.04
C GLY A 35 -0.21 -28.21 -8.47
N GLU A 36 0.42 -27.70 -9.52
CA GLU A 36 1.71 -28.19 -10.06
C GLU A 36 2.86 -27.99 -9.07
N ILE A 37 2.84 -26.84 -8.37
CA ILE A 37 3.83 -26.51 -7.34
C ILE A 37 3.08 -26.11 -6.06
N PRO A 38 2.70 -27.10 -5.22
CA PRO A 38 2.16 -26.81 -3.90
C PRO A 38 3.24 -26.22 -2.98
N GLY A 39 2.83 -25.56 -1.90
CA GLY A 39 3.76 -25.01 -0.90
C GLY A 39 4.22 -23.57 -1.15
N ILE A 40 3.74 -22.91 -2.22
CA ILE A 40 3.92 -21.47 -2.42
C ILE A 40 2.89 -20.72 -1.57
N TYR A 41 3.34 -19.82 -0.70
CA TYR A 41 2.45 -18.96 0.07
C TYR A 41 2.08 -17.72 -0.74
N GLY A 42 3.09 -16.97 -1.19
CA GLY A 42 2.92 -15.73 -1.94
C GLY A 42 4.07 -14.75 -1.69
N ARG A 43 3.91 -13.50 -2.09
CA ARG A 43 4.86 -12.43 -1.80
C ARG A 43 4.78 -12.05 -0.33
N LEU A 44 5.92 -11.88 0.34
CA LEU A 44 5.97 -11.58 1.78
C LEU A 44 5.17 -10.31 2.15
N GLY A 45 5.28 -9.24 1.36
CA GLY A 45 4.54 -8.00 1.56
C GLY A 45 3.01 -8.12 1.45
N ASP A 46 2.50 -9.17 0.81
CA ASP A 46 1.07 -9.43 0.67
C ASP A 46 0.55 -10.29 1.85
N LEU A 47 1.42 -10.98 2.59
CA LEU A 47 1.07 -11.86 3.71
C LEU A 47 0.93 -11.12 5.05
N GLY A 48 1.20 -9.81 5.06
CA GLY A 48 1.13 -8.96 6.24
C GLY A 48 0.50 -7.61 5.91
N GLY A 49 0.04 -6.92 6.94
CA GLY A 49 -0.50 -5.56 6.88
C GLY A 49 0.15 -4.66 7.92
N ILE A 50 0.26 -3.37 7.62
CA ILE A 50 0.80 -2.37 8.53
C ILE A 50 0.07 -1.04 8.36
N ASP A 51 0.02 -0.23 9.42
CA ASP A 51 -0.54 1.11 9.33
C ASP A 51 0.18 1.94 8.24
N LYS A 52 -0.63 2.67 7.46
CA LYS A 52 -0.19 3.54 6.36
C LYS A 52 0.85 4.57 6.79
N GLN A 53 0.84 5.00 8.07
CA GLN A 53 1.86 5.90 8.60
C GLN A 53 3.29 5.32 8.50
N TYR A 54 3.43 3.99 8.49
CA TYR A 54 4.71 3.29 8.41
C TYR A 54 5.01 2.70 7.03
N ASP A 55 4.16 2.91 6.02
CA ASP A 55 4.33 2.34 4.67
C ASP A 55 5.70 2.72 4.07
N VAL A 56 6.08 4.00 4.15
CA VAL A 56 7.38 4.46 3.64
C VAL A 56 8.53 3.84 4.43
N ALA A 57 8.41 3.77 5.75
CA ALA A 57 9.43 3.20 6.62
C ALA A 57 9.66 1.71 6.31
N ILE A 58 8.60 0.90 6.26
CA ILE A 58 8.72 -0.53 6.00
C ILE A 58 9.15 -0.81 4.55
N SER A 59 8.59 -0.06 3.60
CA SER A 59 8.90 -0.23 2.18
C SER A 59 10.35 0.11 1.91
N THR A 60 10.91 1.09 2.59
CA THR A 60 12.32 1.47 2.40
C THR A 60 13.28 0.58 3.20
N ALA A 61 12.92 0.20 4.43
CA ALA A 61 13.75 -0.67 5.25
C ALA A 61 13.80 -2.12 4.76
N CYS A 62 12.77 -2.60 4.07
CA CYS A 62 12.63 -4.03 3.79
C CYS A 62 12.40 -4.33 2.31
N GLY A 63 13.49 -4.48 1.54
CA GLY A 63 13.44 -4.98 0.17
C GLY A 63 12.97 -6.44 0.09
N ALA A 64 13.14 -7.23 1.16
CA ALA A 64 12.73 -8.62 1.22
C ALA A 64 11.20 -8.82 1.20
N LEU A 65 10.40 -7.75 1.33
CA LEU A 65 8.95 -7.82 1.13
C LEU A 65 8.56 -8.23 -0.30
N ASP A 66 9.43 -7.99 -1.28
CA ASP A 66 9.22 -8.44 -2.66
C ASP A 66 9.56 -9.93 -2.88
N ASN A 67 10.12 -10.61 -1.87
CA ASN A 67 10.49 -12.02 -1.97
C ASN A 67 9.26 -12.93 -1.81
N ILE A 68 9.36 -14.13 -2.36
CA ILE A 68 8.28 -15.12 -2.38
C ILE A 68 8.49 -16.13 -1.26
N VAL A 69 7.50 -16.28 -0.39
CA VAL A 69 7.51 -17.22 0.72
C VAL A 69 7.04 -18.60 0.23
N VAL A 70 7.81 -19.63 0.57
CA VAL A 70 7.52 -21.04 0.29
C VAL A 70 7.71 -21.88 1.56
N ASP A 71 7.12 -23.06 1.59
CA ASP A 71 7.24 -24.00 2.72
C ASP A 71 8.69 -24.50 2.94
N THR A 72 9.37 -24.94 1.88
CA THR A 72 10.65 -25.65 1.93
C THR A 72 11.61 -25.22 0.81
N ILE A 73 12.90 -25.51 0.99
CA ILE A 73 13.93 -25.30 -0.04
C ILE A 73 13.65 -26.09 -1.33
N ASN A 74 13.07 -27.30 -1.22
CA ASN A 74 12.74 -28.12 -2.39
C ASN A 74 11.69 -27.42 -3.27
N THR A 75 10.67 -26.80 -2.66
CA THR A 75 9.66 -26.01 -3.37
C THR A 75 10.27 -24.78 -4.02
N ALA A 76 11.19 -24.08 -3.34
CA ALA A 76 11.94 -22.98 -3.93
C ALA A 76 12.71 -23.41 -5.20
N GLN A 77 13.41 -24.55 -5.15
CA GLN A 77 14.15 -25.08 -6.30
C GLN A 77 13.22 -25.42 -7.48
N LYS A 78 12.05 -26.02 -7.21
CA LYS A 78 11.03 -26.25 -8.24
C LYS A 78 10.57 -24.95 -8.89
N CYS A 79 10.32 -23.91 -8.09
CA CYS A 79 9.94 -22.59 -8.60
C CYS A 79 11.04 -21.97 -9.48
N VAL A 80 12.30 -22.04 -9.05
CA VAL A 80 13.45 -21.54 -9.83
C VAL A 80 13.57 -22.27 -11.17
N ASN A 81 13.46 -23.60 -11.16
CA ASN A 81 13.52 -24.40 -12.38
C ASN A 81 12.37 -24.04 -13.34
N TYR A 82 11.15 -23.85 -12.81
CA TYR A 82 10.01 -23.39 -13.60
C TYR A 82 10.26 -22.02 -14.22
N LEU A 83 10.72 -21.03 -13.44
CA LEU A 83 10.99 -19.68 -13.94
C LEU A 83 12.05 -19.67 -15.05
N LYS A 84 13.07 -20.54 -14.91
CA LYS A 84 14.13 -20.70 -15.91
C LYS A 84 13.62 -21.38 -17.19
N GLN A 85 12.80 -22.43 -17.07
CA GLN A 85 12.24 -23.14 -18.23
C GLN A 85 11.22 -22.29 -19.01
N ALA A 86 10.43 -21.49 -18.29
CA ALA A 86 9.40 -20.64 -18.88
C ALA A 86 9.87 -19.21 -19.21
N ASP A 87 11.15 -18.90 -19.00
CA ASP A 87 11.78 -17.58 -19.22
C ASP A 87 10.94 -16.39 -18.71
N VAL A 88 10.44 -16.52 -17.48
CA VAL A 88 9.51 -15.54 -16.90
C VAL A 88 10.25 -14.39 -16.22
N GLY A 89 11.41 -14.69 -15.62
CA GLY A 89 12.24 -13.73 -14.90
C GLY A 89 12.94 -14.34 -13.69
N VAL A 90 13.39 -13.48 -12.79
CA VAL A 90 14.13 -13.84 -11.57
C VAL A 90 13.31 -13.47 -10.34
N ALA A 91 13.28 -14.36 -9.35
CA ALA A 91 12.72 -14.09 -8.02
C ALA A 91 13.62 -14.66 -6.93
N THR A 92 13.51 -14.04 -5.75
CA THR A 92 14.13 -14.49 -4.52
C THR A 92 13.09 -15.18 -3.65
N PHE A 93 13.45 -16.32 -3.06
CA PHE A 93 12.55 -17.15 -2.27
C PHE A 93 12.96 -17.18 -0.80
N ILE A 94 11.99 -17.19 0.11
CA ILE A 94 12.16 -17.38 1.55
C ILE A 94 11.50 -18.71 1.91
N ALA A 95 12.31 -19.67 2.36
CA ALA A 95 11.82 -20.99 2.78
C ALA A 95 11.52 -21.00 4.28
N LEU A 96 10.26 -21.27 4.65
CA LEU A 96 9.76 -21.21 6.02
C LEU A 96 10.44 -22.24 6.93
N ASP A 97 10.76 -23.43 6.43
CA ASP A 97 11.51 -24.47 7.13
C ASP A 97 12.84 -23.95 7.71
N LYS A 98 13.54 -23.07 6.98
CA LYS A 98 14.79 -22.44 7.44
C LYS A 98 14.56 -21.25 8.35
N MET A 99 13.38 -20.62 8.29
CA MET A 99 13.05 -19.48 9.13
C MET A 99 12.60 -19.88 10.53
N ALA A 100 12.26 -21.16 10.77
CA ALA A 100 11.85 -21.67 12.08
C ALA A 100 12.82 -21.33 13.23
N ARG A 101 14.13 -21.20 12.94
CA ARG A 101 15.16 -20.77 13.92
C ARG A 101 14.94 -19.37 14.51
N PHE A 102 14.11 -18.55 13.86
CA PHE A 102 13.78 -17.18 14.29
C PHE A 102 12.50 -17.10 15.14
N LYS A 103 11.80 -18.22 15.33
CA LYS A 103 10.49 -18.26 16.01
C LYS A 103 10.57 -17.74 17.43
N GLU A 104 11.61 -18.10 18.18
CA GLU A 104 11.80 -17.62 19.55
C GLU A 104 12.12 -16.13 19.61
N GLN A 105 12.96 -15.63 18.71
CA GLN A 105 13.35 -14.21 18.69
C GLN A 105 12.18 -13.33 18.22
N ALA A 106 11.37 -13.82 17.29
CA ALA A 106 10.14 -13.16 16.86
C ALA A 106 9.15 -12.98 18.03
N ALA A 107 9.01 -13.97 18.91
CA ALA A 107 8.11 -13.90 20.06
C ALA A 107 8.61 -12.97 21.19
N ARG A 108 9.90 -12.62 21.20
CA ARG A 108 10.49 -11.76 22.25
C ARG A 108 10.20 -10.30 21.96
N LYS A 109 9.70 -9.59 22.97
CA LYS A 109 9.67 -8.12 23.01
C LYS A 109 11.03 -7.62 23.48
N ILE A 110 11.51 -6.55 22.85
CA ILE A 110 12.78 -5.90 23.21
C ILE A 110 12.49 -4.56 23.87
N GLN A 111 13.33 -4.16 24.81
CA GLN A 111 13.32 -2.79 25.32
C GLN A 111 14.04 -1.91 24.30
N THR A 112 13.35 -0.89 23.79
CA THR A 112 13.88 -0.01 22.76
C THR A 112 14.35 1.31 23.36
N PRO A 113 15.44 1.91 22.83
CA PRO A 113 15.84 3.26 23.21
C PRO A 113 14.72 4.26 22.94
N GLU A 114 14.50 5.21 23.85
CA GLU A 114 13.45 6.23 23.74
C GLU A 114 12.01 5.68 23.53
N ASN A 115 11.77 4.40 23.86
CA ASN A 115 10.49 3.72 23.63
C ASN A 115 9.99 3.77 22.18
N VAL A 116 10.91 3.81 21.20
CA VAL A 116 10.51 3.76 19.79
C VAL A 116 9.96 2.39 19.41
N ALA A 117 9.05 2.35 18.43
CA ALA A 117 8.48 1.11 17.95
C ALA A 117 9.48 0.31 17.11
N ARG A 118 9.46 -1.02 17.25
CA ARG A 118 10.12 -1.96 16.34
C ARG A 118 9.17 -2.27 15.18
N LEU A 119 9.65 -2.15 13.94
CA LEU A 119 8.83 -2.36 12.74
C LEU A 119 8.12 -3.72 12.76
N PHE A 120 8.82 -4.78 13.18
CA PHE A 120 8.26 -6.12 13.26
C PHE A 120 7.01 -6.18 14.15
N ASP A 121 6.98 -5.45 15.27
CA ASP A 121 5.84 -5.47 16.19
C ASP A 121 4.62 -4.70 15.66
N LEU A 122 4.80 -3.90 14.61
CA LEU A 122 3.73 -3.14 13.95
C LEU A 122 3.08 -3.92 12.80
N VAL A 123 3.66 -5.05 12.38
CA VAL A 123 3.14 -5.88 11.30
C VAL A 123 2.06 -6.80 11.84
N ASN A 124 0.87 -6.68 11.27
CA ASN A 124 -0.25 -7.58 11.49
C ASN A 124 -0.20 -8.70 10.44
N VAL A 125 -0.31 -9.96 10.86
CA VAL A 125 -0.36 -11.11 9.95
C VAL A 125 -1.62 -11.92 10.22
N ASN A 126 -2.15 -12.54 9.17
CA ASN A 126 -3.30 -13.44 9.30
C ASN A 126 -2.88 -14.85 9.76
N ASP A 127 -1.69 -15.30 9.34
CA ASP A 127 -1.14 -16.61 9.68
C ASP A 127 0.16 -16.44 10.47
N GLU A 128 0.20 -16.92 11.72
CA GLU A 128 1.38 -16.82 12.56
C GLU A 128 2.56 -17.66 12.04
N ALA A 129 2.31 -18.66 11.17
CA ALA A 129 3.35 -19.48 10.58
C ALA A 129 4.35 -18.66 9.74
N VAL A 130 3.94 -17.49 9.23
CA VAL A 130 4.80 -16.60 8.43
C VAL A 130 5.55 -15.55 9.28
N LEU A 131 5.27 -15.43 10.58
CA LEU A 131 5.99 -14.50 11.48
C LEU A 131 7.51 -14.68 11.44
N PRO A 132 8.08 -15.91 11.43
CA PRO A 132 9.52 -16.06 11.36
C PRO A 132 10.13 -15.51 10.06
N ALA A 133 9.39 -15.50 8.95
CA ALA A 133 9.82 -14.88 7.70
C ALA A 133 9.82 -13.34 7.80
N PHE A 134 8.80 -12.75 8.45
CA PHE A 134 8.80 -11.31 8.75
C PHE A 134 9.94 -10.91 9.68
N TYR A 135 10.21 -11.71 10.71
CA TYR A 135 11.33 -11.44 11.61
C TYR A 135 12.66 -11.56 10.88
N TYR A 136 12.85 -12.55 10.01
CA TYR A 136 14.05 -12.63 9.16
C TYR A 136 14.26 -11.36 8.34
N ALA A 137 13.19 -10.83 7.77
CA ALA A 137 13.23 -9.68 6.87
C ALA A 137 13.45 -8.34 7.62
N LEU A 138 12.78 -8.15 8.75
CA LEU A 138 12.78 -6.89 9.50
C LEU A 138 13.79 -6.87 10.65
N ARG A 139 14.05 -8.00 11.30
CA ARG A 139 14.87 -8.10 12.52
C ARG A 139 14.45 -7.06 13.55
N ASP A 140 15.39 -6.61 14.37
CA ASP A 140 15.18 -5.55 15.35
C ASP A 140 15.35 -4.16 14.73
N THR A 141 14.67 -3.92 13.59
CA THR A 141 14.64 -2.61 12.94
C THR A 141 13.67 -1.68 13.67
N LEU A 142 14.17 -0.53 14.11
CA LEU A 142 13.42 0.48 14.85
C LEU A 142 12.92 1.61 13.94
N VAL A 143 11.82 2.24 14.32
CA VAL A 143 11.25 3.40 13.61
C VAL A 143 11.54 4.68 14.38
N ALA A 144 12.22 5.63 13.74
CA ALA A 144 12.43 6.97 14.25
C ALA A 144 11.56 8.00 13.52
N LYS A 145 11.29 9.14 14.16
CA LYS A 145 10.52 10.23 13.56
C LYS A 145 11.31 11.03 12.51
N ASP A 146 12.62 11.15 12.71
CA ASP A 146 13.56 11.96 11.92
C ASP A 146 14.99 11.38 11.98
N LEU A 147 15.88 11.97 11.18
CA LEU A 147 17.27 11.52 11.04
C LEU A 147 18.10 11.74 12.31
N ASP A 148 17.81 12.81 13.06
CA ASP A 148 18.53 13.13 14.30
C ASP A 148 18.26 12.07 15.37
N GLN A 149 16.97 11.71 15.56
CA GLN A 149 16.58 10.62 16.43
C GLN A 149 17.16 9.29 15.92
N ALA A 150 17.11 9.01 14.62
CA ALA A 150 17.67 7.79 14.07
C ALA A 150 19.17 7.65 14.37
N THR A 151 19.93 8.73 14.22
CA THR A 151 21.37 8.76 14.51
C THR A 151 21.63 8.53 16.00
N LYS A 152 20.90 9.22 16.88
CA LYS A 152 21.04 9.06 18.33
C LYS A 152 20.77 7.62 18.79
N ILE A 153 19.74 6.99 18.22
CA ILE A 153 19.39 5.60 18.54
C ILE A 153 20.41 4.61 17.96
N SER A 154 20.79 4.79 16.69
CA SER A 154 21.69 3.84 16.00
C SER A 154 23.11 3.84 16.57
N TYR A 155 23.61 5.00 17.01
CA TYR A 155 24.95 5.15 17.61
C TYR A 155 24.92 5.13 19.15
N GLY A 156 23.81 4.68 19.76
CA GLY A 156 23.69 4.52 21.21
C GLY A 156 24.54 3.37 21.78
N LYS A 157 24.28 3.01 23.04
CA LYS A 157 24.99 1.91 23.74
C LYS A 157 24.92 0.58 22.98
N THR A 158 23.80 0.33 22.32
CA THR A 158 23.57 -0.84 21.47
C THR A 158 23.25 -0.36 20.07
N ARG A 159 23.92 -0.97 19.08
CA ARG A 159 23.69 -0.66 17.66
C ARG A 159 22.37 -1.26 17.21
N TYR A 160 21.49 -0.41 16.70
CA TYR A 160 20.24 -0.82 16.05
C TYR A 160 20.22 -0.36 14.60
N ARG A 161 19.53 -1.16 13.77
CA ARG A 161 19.08 -0.70 12.47
C ARG A 161 17.88 0.20 12.68
N VAL A 162 17.92 1.41 12.13
CA VAL A 162 16.86 2.40 12.33
C VAL A 162 16.40 2.94 10.99
N VAL A 163 15.09 3.09 10.81
CA VAL A 163 14.48 3.74 9.66
C VAL A 163 13.62 4.91 10.12
N THR A 164 13.65 6.02 9.37
CA THR A 164 12.79 7.17 9.64
C THR A 164 11.43 7.01 8.96
N LEU A 165 10.42 7.74 9.44
CA LEU A 165 9.11 7.79 8.77
C LEU A 165 9.20 8.30 7.32
N GLN A 166 10.25 9.06 6.99
CA GLN A 166 10.51 9.58 5.64
C GLN A 166 11.34 8.62 4.78
N GLY A 167 11.78 7.48 5.32
CA GLY A 167 12.50 6.43 4.58
C GLY A 167 14.01 6.57 4.56
N GLN A 168 14.62 7.32 5.47
CA GLN A 168 16.08 7.27 5.65
C GLN A 168 16.43 6.06 6.51
N VAL A 169 17.47 5.30 6.15
CA VAL A 169 17.86 4.07 6.85
C VAL A 169 19.30 4.18 7.34
N ILE A 170 19.53 3.84 8.60
CA ILE A 170 20.87 3.63 9.17
C ILE A 170 20.99 2.14 9.54
N ASP A 171 21.91 1.44 8.91
CA ASP A 171 22.15 0.01 9.19
C ASP A 171 23.13 -0.17 10.35
N ILE A 172 23.12 -1.37 10.96
CA ILE A 172 24.02 -1.76 12.05
C ILE A 172 25.49 -1.69 11.59
N ALA A 173 25.73 -1.94 10.29
CA ALA A 173 27.05 -1.80 9.67
C ALA A 173 27.55 -0.35 9.60
N GLY A 174 26.71 0.64 9.94
CA GLY A 174 27.03 2.06 9.86
C GLY A 174 26.78 2.68 8.48
N THR A 175 26.13 1.95 7.56
CA THR A 175 25.71 2.51 6.28
C THR A 175 24.49 3.40 6.48
N LEU A 176 24.49 4.55 5.80
CA LEU A 176 23.37 5.50 5.79
C LEU A 176 22.84 5.61 4.37
N SER A 177 21.55 5.33 4.22
CA SER A 177 20.83 5.43 2.95
C SER A 177 19.75 6.50 3.07
N GLY A 178 19.78 7.49 2.18
CA GLY A 178 18.79 8.55 2.10
C GLY A 178 19.14 9.52 0.96
N GLY A 179 18.12 10.13 0.36
CA GLY A 179 18.28 11.11 -0.71
C GLY A 179 17.33 10.90 -1.89
N GLY A 180 17.08 11.97 -2.63
CA GLY A 180 16.16 12.01 -3.77
C GLY A 180 14.69 12.27 -3.39
N ASN A 181 13.89 12.66 -4.39
CA ASN A 181 12.46 12.95 -4.21
C ASN A 181 11.57 11.69 -4.31
N GLN A 182 12.15 10.53 -4.63
CA GLN A 182 11.40 9.28 -4.78
C GLN A 182 11.43 8.50 -3.48
N VAL A 183 10.26 8.34 -2.87
CA VAL A 183 10.06 7.47 -1.70
C VAL A 183 9.64 6.08 -2.15
N CYS A 184 10.22 5.04 -1.54
CA CYS A 184 9.73 3.68 -1.70
C CYS A 184 8.44 3.52 -0.88
N LYS A 185 7.35 3.13 -1.52
CA LYS A 185 6.03 2.94 -0.89
C LYS A 185 5.27 1.79 -1.54
N GLY A 186 4.29 1.22 -0.85
CA GLY A 186 3.41 0.19 -1.39
C GLY A 186 4.03 -1.21 -1.45
N ARG A 187 5.11 -1.47 -0.70
CA ARG A 187 5.61 -2.84 -0.55
C ARG A 187 4.78 -3.69 0.42
N MET A 188 3.97 -3.05 1.26
CA MET A 188 3.02 -3.71 2.17
C MET A 188 1.70 -2.94 2.18
N GLY A 189 0.58 -3.67 2.22
CA GLY A 189 -0.75 -3.08 2.34
C GLY A 189 -1.14 -2.77 3.79
N SER A 190 -2.30 -2.16 3.99
CA SER A 190 -2.88 -1.97 5.33
C SER A 190 -3.44 -3.26 5.95
N ALA A 191 -3.70 -4.26 5.11
CA ALA A 191 -4.16 -5.58 5.51
C ALA A 191 -3.44 -6.64 4.66
N ALA A 192 -3.25 -7.82 5.25
CA ALA A 192 -2.77 -8.97 4.50
C ALA A 192 -3.80 -9.37 3.43
N VAL A 193 -3.32 -9.57 2.21
CA VAL A 193 -4.13 -9.96 1.06
C VAL A 193 -4.53 -11.41 1.25
N ALA A 194 -5.83 -11.66 1.44
CA ALA A 194 -6.36 -13.01 1.34
C ALA A 194 -6.15 -13.54 -0.09
N ASP A 195 -5.94 -14.85 -0.27
CA ASP A 195 -5.94 -15.48 -1.59
C ASP A 195 -7.34 -15.30 -2.22
N ILE A 196 -7.54 -14.22 -2.98
CA ILE A 196 -8.82 -13.95 -3.65
C ILE A 196 -8.90 -14.86 -4.89
N ASP A 197 -9.95 -15.67 -4.96
CA ASP A 197 -10.24 -16.50 -6.13
C ASP A 197 -10.46 -15.59 -7.36
N PRO A 198 -9.92 -15.91 -8.56
CA PRO A 198 -10.22 -15.19 -9.80
C PRO A 198 -11.71 -14.92 -10.04
N ARG A 199 -12.62 -15.80 -9.58
CA ARG A 199 -14.06 -15.60 -9.66
C ARG A 199 -14.54 -14.46 -8.76
N GLN A 200 -14.02 -14.41 -7.53
CA GLN A 200 -14.28 -13.32 -6.59
C GLN A 200 -13.70 -11.99 -7.11
N LEU A 201 -12.54 -12.02 -7.76
CA LEU A 201 -11.97 -10.84 -8.45
C LEU A 201 -12.92 -10.30 -9.53
N VAL A 202 -13.46 -11.16 -10.39
CA VAL A 202 -14.42 -10.74 -11.42
C VAL A 202 -15.71 -10.18 -10.82
N GLU A 203 -16.18 -10.75 -9.70
CA GLU A 203 -17.32 -10.21 -8.96
C GLU A 203 -17.03 -8.84 -8.34
N ILE A 204 -15.84 -8.67 -7.75
CA ILE A 204 -15.38 -7.41 -7.19
C ILE A 204 -15.23 -6.36 -8.30
N GLU A 205 -14.63 -6.70 -9.45
CA GLU A 205 -14.51 -5.80 -10.60
C GLU A 205 -15.89 -5.35 -11.11
N LYS A 206 -16.82 -6.28 -11.29
CA LYS A 206 -18.21 -5.95 -11.66
C LYS A 206 -18.90 -5.06 -10.62
N SER A 207 -18.66 -5.30 -9.33
CA SER A 207 -19.22 -4.48 -8.26
C SER A 207 -18.64 -3.06 -8.26
N LEU A 208 -17.35 -2.93 -8.57
CA LEU A 208 -16.64 -1.65 -8.68
C LEU A 208 -17.15 -0.85 -9.89
N GLU A 209 -17.28 -1.48 -11.05
CA GLU A 209 -17.84 -0.86 -12.25
C GLU A 209 -19.25 -0.32 -12.00
N LYS A 210 -20.13 -1.12 -11.41
CA LYS A 210 -21.48 -0.68 -11.01
C LYS A 210 -21.43 0.52 -10.07
N THR A 211 -20.55 0.49 -9.07
CA THR A 211 -20.42 1.57 -8.09
C THR A 211 -19.90 2.87 -8.73
N LEU A 212 -18.92 2.77 -9.63
CA LEU A 212 -18.39 3.91 -10.39
C LEU A 212 -19.47 4.51 -11.29
N GLN A 213 -20.25 3.67 -11.94
CA GLN A 213 -21.36 4.09 -12.80
C GLN A 213 -22.44 4.81 -11.98
N ILE A 214 -22.83 4.27 -10.82
CA ILE A 214 -23.76 4.92 -9.88
C ILE A 214 -23.22 6.28 -9.42
N LYS A 215 -21.93 6.36 -9.06
CA LYS A 215 -21.29 7.63 -8.69
C LYS A 215 -21.33 8.66 -9.82
N GLN A 216 -21.06 8.25 -11.06
CA GLN A 216 -21.17 9.14 -12.23
C GLN A 216 -22.59 9.67 -12.38
N TYR A 217 -23.61 8.81 -12.35
CA TYR A 217 -25.01 9.24 -12.43
C TYR A 217 -25.39 10.18 -11.30
N THR A 218 -24.93 9.89 -10.08
CA THR A 218 -25.18 10.73 -8.89
C THR A 218 -24.56 12.12 -9.06
N LEU A 219 -23.35 12.22 -9.59
CA LEU A 219 -22.66 13.49 -9.84
C LEU A 219 -23.39 14.34 -10.90
N VAL A 220 -23.82 13.69 -11.99
CA VAL A 220 -24.58 14.35 -13.05
C VAL A 220 -25.93 14.84 -12.52
N PHE A 221 -26.63 14.00 -11.75
CA PHE A 221 -27.92 14.33 -11.14
C PHE A 221 -27.81 15.50 -10.16
N LEU A 222 -26.79 15.50 -9.28
CA LEU A 222 -26.49 16.63 -8.39
C LEU A 222 -26.25 17.93 -9.17
N THR A 223 -25.48 17.86 -10.26
CA THR A 223 -25.21 19.01 -11.12
C THR A 223 -26.49 19.54 -11.79
N LEU A 224 -27.38 18.64 -12.21
CA LEU A 224 -28.66 19.00 -12.82
C LEU A 224 -29.59 19.67 -11.81
N ILE A 225 -29.66 19.14 -10.59
CA ILE A 225 -30.42 19.76 -9.49
C ILE A 225 -29.89 21.17 -9.20
N GLN A 226 -28.58 21.36 -9.12
CA GLN A 226 -27.98 22.69 -8.92
C GLN A 226 -28.35 23.67 -10.04
N LYS A 227 -28.32 23.22 -11.30
CA LYS A 227 -28.75 24.03 -12.44
C LYS A 227 -30.23 24.39 -12.36
N LEU A 228 -31.11 23.42 -12.08
CA LEU A 228 -32.54 23.66 -11.93
C LEU A 228 -32.84 24.62 -10.78
N GLN A 229 -32.16 24.48 -9.63
CA GLN A 229 -32.27 25.42 -8.52
C GLN A 229 -31.83 26.83 -8.92
N ALA A 230 -30.75 26.97 -9.69
CA ALA A 230 -30.32 28.26 -10.21
C ALA A 230 -31.32 28.85 -11.21
N THR A 231 -31.91 28.04 -12.11
CA THR A 231 -32.92 28.48 -13.07
C THR A 231 -34.23 28.92 -12.40
N VAL A 232 -34.67 28.18 -11.36
CA VAL A 232 -35.84 28.55 -10.56
C VAL A 232 -35.61 29.85 -9.76
N GLN A 233 -34.34 30.20 -9.47
CA GLN A 233 -33.99 31.46 -8.81
C GLN A 233 -33.84 32.65 -9.77
N THR A 234 -33.72 32.43 -11.09
CA THR A 234 -33.50 33.50 -12.07
C THR A 234 -34.80 34.04 -12.69
N GLU A 235 -35.05 35.31 -12.38
CA GLU A 235 -35.86 36.33 -13.08
C GLU A 235 -37.39 36.19 -13.13
N GLU A 236 -37.97 35.14 -13.71
CA GLU A 236 -39.44 35.14 -13.97
C GLU A 236 -40.31 35.13 -12.70
N PHE A 237 -39.85 34.51 -11.62
CA PHE A 237 -40.60 34.47 -10.36
C PHE A 237 -40.37 35.69 -9.47
N ARG A 238 -39.23 36.38 -9.58
CA ARG A 238 -38.98 37.64 -8.86
C ARG A 238 -39.84 38.76 -9.45
N GLU A 239 -39.85 38.90 -10.77
CA GLU A 239 -40.69 39.89 -11.44
C GLU A 239 -42.19 39.64 -11.18
N ASN A 240 -42.64 38.38 -11.24
CA ASN A 240 -44.04 38.06 -10.96
C ASN A 240 -44.41 38.28 -9.49
N ARG A 241 -43.51 37.98 -8.54
CA ARG A 241 -43.75 38.26 -7.13
C ARG A 241 -43.81 39.76 -6.85
N ASP A 242 -42.86 40.53 -7.37
CA ASP A 242 -42.81 41.97 -7.14
C ASP A 242 -44.01 42.68 -7.81
N ARG A 243 -44.47 42.22 -8.99
CA ARG A 243 -45.72 42.67 -9.63
C ARG A 243 -46.97 42.28 -8.82
N LEU A 244 -47.01 41.08 -8.26
CA LEU A 244 -48.11 40.62 -7.40
C LEU A 244 -48.16 41.43 -6.09
N GLU A 245 -47.02 41.72 -5.47
CA GLU A 245 -46.94 42.56 -4.27
C GLU A 245 -47.37 44.01 -4.54
N GLU A 246 -47.04 44.56 -5.72
CA GLU A 246 -47.48 45.90 -6.13
C GLU A 246 -49.00 45.95 -6.42
N MET A 247 -49.57 44.88 -6.98
CA MET A 247 -51.03 44.75 -7.19
C MET A 247 -51.84 44.56 -5.90
N ILE A 248 -51.26 43.97 -4.86
CA ILE A 248 -51.94 43.71 -3.58
C ILE A 248 -51.91 44.94 -2.64
N ARG A 249 -50.95 45.85 -2.83
CA ARG A 249 -50.77 47.06 -2.00
C ARG A 249 -52.02 47.97 -1.92
N PRO A 250 -52.73 48.31 -3.01
CA PRO A 250 -53.94 49.15 -2.91
C PRO A 250 -55.12 48.42 -2.24
N VAL A 251 -55.22 47.09 -2.39
CA VAL A 251 -56.29 46.28 -1.77
C VAL A 251 -56.11 46.18 -0.26
N THR A 252 -54.86 46.22 0.23
CA THR A 252 -54.56 46.20 1.67
C THR A 252 -54.75 47.56 2.35
N GLU A 253 -54.64 48.67 1.62
CA GLU A 253 -54.94 50.01 2.14
C GLU A 253 -56.44 50.33 2.18
N GLU A 254 -57.26 49.76 1.29
CA GLU A 254 -58.73 49.90 1.33
C GLU A 254 -59.41 49.11 2.46
N VAL A 255 -58.79 48.02 2.94
CA VAL A 255 -59.34 47.18 4.03
C VAL A 255 -59.05 47.76 5.42
N VAL A 256 -58.22 48.81 5.52
CA VAL A 256 -57.81 49.44 6.80
C VAL A 256 -58.49 50.81 7.03
N ARG A 257 -59.46 51.21 6.20
CA ARG A 257 -60.34 52.38 6.44
C ARG A 257 -61.80 51.96 6.57
#